data_AF-A0A4U7E2M1-F1
#
_entry.id   AF-A0A4U7E2M1-F1
#
_cell.length_a   1.000
_cell.length_b   1.000
_cell.length_c   1.000
_cell.angle_alpha   90.00
_cell.angle_beta   90.00
_cell.angle_gamma   90.00
#
_symmetry.space_group_name_H-M   'P 1'
#
loop_
_entity.id
_entity.type
_entity.pdbx_description
1 polymer ?
#
loop_
_entity_poly.entity_id
_entity_poly.type
_entity_poly.pdbx_seq_one_letter_code
_entity_poly.pdbx_strand_id
1 'polypeptide(L)'
;MTLDWEDLRSLIQWGVPGVAIGTTFLAALVPSLFVVDQSVQGLLQTLVTAQASILAIVVSVTLLATQLVATNYAPRMSTLLLRTDQFRQTFALFIGSITLDVVVYLALGQAQHPLLSGLFYSTLVLFILVLVSVYLFSIEMVSQSIPERLVELFTQTVSVEEYIDKTEAYAESPESNTHPLQPLFRYTMTALSKGEYSAATSALDHYIPYTKKTLTEVEELELLDDSEFGAKEELFGPVLKDHLHLIAQHAAENDESQIRNTAIQGQVEIGTQGIGIGPRSRVTNQALRGLQNTIRDGPYTDRGYASLNQCWKGVGELAEEASEVESSTIMLTARGIVRQRLRSSVRTVEEPGWMSDSLRVLFEHFCEAHANTLDLIGESQPLKQFGPDDLYGDGRQTPPDRVEQLRFCQQALIEFTSVVIEHRIENGRWIPAEANYRRAWQNLVIDTADTGATDLAVDLCEVLIQVAFIENTAKLPSVDRPTFRGIDQADPNEVNHWLRELQTIEEKTDSDVVSQAFANLLSYEPVDPSSNHLIRIGEEEPGREELYQFDVRVDGYNELNTREEYPDALRQLRDKVLSSG
;
A
#
# COMPACT_ATOMS: atom_id res chain seq x y z
N MET A 1 -36.70 33.87 15.32
CA MET A 1 -36.02 34.27 14.08
C MET A 1 -34.56 33.88 14.25
N THR A 2 -34.25 32.62 13.94
CA THR A 2 -32.89 32.09 14.00
C THR A 2 -32.25 32.44 12.66
N LEU A 3 -31.33 33.42 12.67
CA LEU A 3 -30.51 33.68 11.49
C LEU A 3 -29.72 32.42 11.20
N ASP A 4 -29.82 31.92 9.97
CA ASP A 4 -29.11 30.71 9.54
C ASP A 4 -27.60 30.99 9.47
N TRP A 5 -26.80 29.99 9.79
CA TRP A 5 -25.35 30.09 9.94
C TRP A 5 -24.66 30.41 8.59
N GLU A 6 -25.22 29.92 7.49
CA GLU A 6 -24.74 30.21 6.14
C GLU A 6 -25.10 31.64 5.67
N ASP A 7 -26.23 32.18 6.13
CA ASP A 7 -26.64 33.57 5.86
C ASP A 7 -25.70 34.57 6.52
N LEU A 8 -25.22 34.28 7.73
CA LEU A 8 -24.29 35.16 8.45
C LEU A 8 -22.88 35.12 7.85
N ARG A 9 -22.44 33.97 7.33
CA ARG A 9 -21.16 33.79 6.62
C ARG A 9 -21.15 34.49 5.25
N SER A 10 -22.25 34.39 4.49
CA SER A 10 -22.41 35.06 3.20
C SER A 10 -22.53 36.59 3.34
N LEU A 11 -23.22 37.09 4.37
CA LEU A 11 -23.28 38.52 4.71
C LEU A 11 -21.91 39.15 4.98
N ILE A 12 -20.97 38.39 5.56
CA ILE A 12 -19.61 38.86 5.86
C ILE A 12 -18.70 38.77 4.62
N GLN A 13 -18.81 37.70 3.81
CA GLN A 13 -18.06 37.57 2.55
C GLN A 13 -18.42 38.68 1.53
N TRP A 14 -19.69 39.09 1.48
CA TRP A 14 -20.15 40.26 0.70
C TRP A 14 -19.96 41.60 1.42
N GLY A 15 -19.55 41.57 2.69
CA GLY A 15 -19.42 42.74 3.56
C GLY A 15 -18.24 43.64 3.20
N VAL A 16 -17.14 43.13 2.64
CA VAL A 16 -15.95 43.96 2.36
C VAL A 16 -16.22 45.05 1.29
N PRO A 17 -16.89 44.75 0.15
CA PRO A 17 -17.37 45.80 -0.76
C PRO A 17 -18.60 46.56 -0.20
N GLY A 18 -19.48 45.86 0.52
CA GLY A 18 -20.71 46.43 1.08
C GLY A 18 -20.48 47.45 2.19
N VAL A 19 -19.38 47.35 2.94
CA VAL A 19 -19.03 48.28 4.03
C VAL A 19 -18.61 49.63 3.47
N ALA A 20 -17.84 49.70 2.38
CA ALA A 20 -17.50 51.00 1.74
C ALA A 20 -18.74 51.75 1.21
N ILE A 21 -19.74 51.00 0.74
CA ILE A 21 -21.01 51.52 0.23
C ILE A 21 -21.98 51.84 1.40
N GLY A 22 -21.98 51.03 2.46
CA GLY A 22 -22.80 51.21 3.65
C GLY A 22 -22.34 52.38 4.53
N THR A 23 -21.03 52.61 4.65
CA THR A 23 -20.47 53.74 5.42
C THR A 23 -20.76 55.08 4.76
N THR A 24 -20.80 55.13 3.42
CA THR A 24 -21.21 56.32 2.67
C THR A 24 -22.73 56.54 2.75
N PHE A 25 -23.54 55.48 2.77
CA PHE A 25 -25.00 55.57 2.85
C PHE A 25 -25.51 55.94 4.25
N LEU A 26 -24.95 55.39 5.34
CA LEU A 26 -25.29 55.75 6.72
C LEU A 26 -24.82 57.15 7.10
N ALA A 27 -23.65 57.59 6.59
CA ALA A 27 -23.18 58.97 6.76
C ALA A 27 -24.07 60.00 6.05
N ALA A 28 -24.83 59.60 5.02
CA ALA A 28 -25.76 60.46 4.30
C ALA A 28 -27.17 60.52 4.93
N LEU A 29 -27.56 59.53 5.75
CA LEU A 29 -28.91 59.37 6.28
C LEU A 29 -29.13 59.87 7.72
N VAL A 30 -28.06 60.15 8.47
CA VAL A 30 -28.17 60.69 9.83
C VAL A 30 -27.99 62.21 9.77
N PRO A 31 -29.07 63.02 9.95
CA PRO A 31 -28.92 64.46 10.06
C PRO A 31 -28.05 64.77 11.28
N SER A 32 -27.19 65.78 11.12
CA SER A 32 -26.32 66.36 12.15
C SER A 32 -27.08 66.73 13.43
N LEU A 33 -27.23 65.76 14.31
CA LEU A 33 -27.65 65.98 15.69
C LEU A 33 -26.43 65.64 16.55
N PHE A 34 -26.09 66.58 17.42
CA PHE A 34 -25.07 66.55 18.48
C PHE A 34 -23.70 67.18 18.18
N VAL A 35 -23.32 68.06 19.11
CA VAL A 35 -22.02 68.72 19.23
C VAL A 35 -21.00 67.68 19.70
N VAL A 36 -19.89 67.57 18.97
CA VAL A 36 -18.74 66.73 19.32
C VAL A 36 -18.05 67.34 20.54
N ASP A 37 -18.07 66.61 21.67
CA ASP A 37 -17.44 67.02 22.94
C ASP A 37 -16.12 66.26 23.17
N GLN A 38 -15.30 66.70 24.13
CA GLN A 38 -14.01 66.06 24.51
C GLN A 38 -14.13 64.54 24.79
N SER A 39 -15.31 64.09 25.18
CA SER A 39 -15.68 62.70 25.42
C SER A 39 -15.51 61.79 24.19
N VAL A 40 -15.66 62.30 22.97
CA VAL A 40 -15.55 61.51 21.72
C VAL A 40 -14.09 61.18 21.40
N GLN A 41 -13.17 62.12 21.65
CA GLN A 41 -11.73 61.87 21.47
C GLN A 41 -11.22 60.80 22.43
N GLY A 42 -11.66 60.86 23.70
CA GLY A 42 -11.35 59.82 24.69
C GLY A 42 -11.91 58.46 24.31
N LEU A 43 -13.12 58.40 23.75
CA LEU A 43 -13.74 57.16 23.29
C LEU A 43 -13.01 56.57 22.07
N LEU A 44 -12.63 57.36 21.07
CA LEU A 44 -11.87 56.88 19.91
C LEU A 44 -10.47 56.41 20.29
N GLN A 45 -9.77 57.15 21.17
CA GLN A 45 -8.49 56.70 21.69
C GLN A 45 -8.63 55.36 22.44
N THR A 46 -9.73 55.19 23.19
CA THR A 46 -10.05 53.93 23.86
C THR A 46 -10.35 52.81 22.86
N LEU A 47 -11.10 53.08 21.79
CA LEU A 47 -11.40 52.12 20.72
C LEU A 47 -10.14 51.68 19.98
N VAL A 48 -9.27 52.61 19.56
CA VAL A 48 -8.00 52.30 18.90
C VAL A 48 -7.12 51.44 19.82
N THR A 49 -7.02 51.81 21.09
CA THR A 49 -6.24 51.06 22.08
C THR A 49 -6.82 49.66 22.31
N ALA A 50 -8.14 49.54 22.40
CA ALA A 50 -8.84 48.27 22.55
C ALA A 50 -8.68 47.37 21.32
N GLN A 51 -8.87 47.90 20.11
CA GLN A 51 -8.67 47.16 18.86
C GLN A 51 -7.23 46.70 18.69
N ALA A 52 -6.26 47.56 18.97
CA ALA A 52 -4.84 47.20 18.93
C ALA A 52 -4.52 46.09 19.96
N SER A 53 -5.10 46.17 21.16
CA SER A 53 -4.93 45.14 22.20
C SER A 53 -5.55 43.81 21.80
N ILE A 54 -6.76 43.82 21.22
CA ILE A 54 -7.44 42.61 20.74
C ILE A 54 -6.66 41.99 19.58
N LEU A 55 -6.21 42.79 18.61
CA LEU A 55 -5.37 42.32 17.51
C LEU A 55 -4.08 41.66 18.04
N ALA A 56 -3.43 42.28 19.02
CA ALA A 56 -2.25 41.71 19.65
C ALA A 56 -2.54 40.36 20.34
N ILE A 57 -3.69 40.22 21.01
CA ILE A 57 -4.13 38.95 21.59
C ILE A 57 -4.38 37.90 20.50
N VAL A 58 -5.11 38.25 19.44
CA VAL A 58 -5.41 37.33 18.32
C VAL A 58 -4.11 36.85 17.67
N VAL A 59 -3.17 37.74 17.40
CA VAL A 59 -1.84 37.39 16.86
C VAL A 59 -1.08 36.51 17.85
N SER A 60 -1.11 36.82 19.15
CA SER A 60 -0.42 36.03 20.17
C SER A 60 -1.00 34.62 20.32
N VAL A 61 -2.32 34.46 20.37
CA VAL A 61 -3.00 33.17 20.44
C VAL A 61 -2.76 32.37 19.17
N THR A 62 -2.81 33.01 17.99
CA THR A 62 -2.51 32.36 16.71
C THR A 62 -1.06 31.87 16.70
N LEU A 63 -0.10 32.72 17.08
CA LEU A 63 1.31 32.33 17.18
C LEU A 63 1.53 31.21 18.19
N LEU A 64 0.84 31.23 19.33
CA LEU A 64 0.94 30.17 20.34
C LEU A 64 0.33 28.86 19.84
N ALA A 65 -0.82 28.89 19.17
CA ALA A 65 -1.43 27.71 18.54
C ALA A 65 -0.53 27.15 17.42
N THR A 66 0.00 28.03 16.55
CA THR A 66 0.99 27.68 15.52
C THR A 66 2.23 27.07 16.15
N GLN A 67 2.76 27.64 17.24
CA GLN A 67 3.90 27.09 17.96
C GLN A 67 3.57 25.74 18.55
N LEU A 68 2.41 25.57 19.19
CA LEU A 68 2.00 24.31 19.81
C LEU A 68 1.87 23.19 18.77
N VAL A 69 1.27 23.47 17.61
CA VAL A 69 1.21 22.53 16.47
C VAL A 69 2.60 22.25 15.90
N ALA A 70 3.44 23.28 15.73
CA ALA A 70 4.80 23.14 15.23
C ALA A 70 5.69 22.30 16.16
N THR A 71 5.53 22.46 17.47
CA THR A 71 6.28 21.71 18.49
C THR A 71 5.75 20.30 18.68
N ASN A 72 4.43 20.09 18.52
CA ASN A 72 3.81 18.81 18.83
C ASN A 72 3.69 17.85 17.65
N TYR A 73 3.65 18.32 16.41
CA TYR A 73 3.36 17.47 15.25
C TYR A 73 4.30 17.70 14.07
N ALA A 74 4.31 18.90 13.46
CA ALA A 74 5.24 19.22 12.38
C ALA A 74 5.37 20.74 12.14
N PRO A 75 6.59 21.31 12.08
CA PRO A 75 6.80 22.74 11.83
C PRO A 75 6.24 23.28 10.50
N ARG A 76 6.01 22.42 9.50
CA ARG A 76 5.46 22.82 8.19
C ARG A 76 3.94 22.79 8.12
N MET A 77 3.28 22.10 9.05
CA MET A 77 1.81 22.14 9.17
C MET A 77 1.33 23.44 9.84
N SER A 78 2.20 24.09 10.61
CA SER A 78 1.84 25.30 11.35
C SER A 78 1.60 26.53 10.45
N THR A 79 2.21 26.56 9.25
CA THR A 79 2.01 27.64 8.28
C THR A 79 0.67 27.57 7.55
N LEU A 80 -0.02 26.42 7.58
CA LEU A 80 -1.34 26.26 6.96
C LEU A 80 -2.41 27.10 7.66
N LEU A 81 -2.33 27.20 8.99
CA LEU A 81 -3.24 28.04 9.79
C LEU A 81 -3.19 29.51 9.36
N LEU A 82 -2.01 29.98 8.91
CA LEU A 82 -1.80 31.36 8.44
C LEU A 82 -2.20 31.57 6.97
N ARG A 83 -2.34 30.50 6.18
CA ARG A 83 -2.75 30.55 4.76
C ARG A 83 -4.27 30.54 4.56
N THR A 84 -5.06 30.38 5.62
CA THR A 84 -6.52 30.38 5.52
C THR A 84 -7.05 31.76 5.08
N ASP A 85 -8.01 31.78 4.15
CA ASP A 85 -8.60 33.03 3.67
C ASP A 85 -9.27 33.84 4.80
N GLN A 86 -9.80 33.14 5.80
CA GLN A 86 -10.42 33.75 6.98
C GLN A 86 -9.42 34.52 7.84
N PHE A 87 -8.18 34.03 8.00
CA PHE A 87 -7.13 34.76 8.69
C PHE A 87 -6.78 36.05 7.95
N ARG A 88 -6.56 35.97 6.62
CA ARG A 88 -6.23 37.13 5.79
C ARG A 88 -7.33 38.19 5.80
N GLN A 89 -8.59 37.78 5.70
CA GLN A 89 -9.74 38.69 5.75
C GLN A 89 -9.88 39.37 7.12
N THR A 90 -9.80 38.60 8.21
CA THR A 90 -9.91 39.14 9.57
C THR A 90 -8.77 40.11 9.87
N PHE A 91 -7.54 39.76 9.47
CA PHE A 91 -6.36 40.61 9.63
C PHE A 91 -6.45 41.92 8.82
N ALA A 92 -6.91 41.84 7.56
CA ALA A 92 -7.12 43.03 6.72
C ALA A 92 -8.20 43.95 7.30
N LEU A 93 -9.28 43.37 7.84
CA LEU A 93 -10.39 44.11 8.46
C LEU A 93 -9.92 44.87 9.70
N PHE A 94 -9.07 44.27 10.53
CA PHE A 94 -8.44 44.92 11.68
C PHE A 94 -7.57 46.11 11.29
N ILE A 95 -6.70 45.93 10.29
CA ILE A 95 -5.82 47.01 9.82
C ILE A 95 -6.68 48.15 9.25
N GLY A 96 -7.72 47.81 8.48
CA GLY A 96 -8.69 48.78 7.97
C GLY A 96 -9.39 49.54 9.10
N SER A 97 -9.79 48.86 10.16
CA SER A 97 -10.45 49.45 11.34
C SER A 97 -9.57 50.42 12.09
N ILE A 98 -8.36 49.98 12.43
CA ILE A 98 -7.41 50.82 13.14
C ILE A 98 -7.05 52.05 12.29
N THR A 99 -6.87 51.87 10.98
CA THR A 99 -6.56 52.97 10.06
C THR A 99 -7.71 53.97 9.99
N LEU A 100 -8.96 53.50 9.87
CA LEU A 100 -10.14 54.36 9.87
C LEU A 100 -10.26 55.15 11.18
N ASP A 101 -10.13 54.48 12.33
CA ASP A 101 -10.23 55.12 13.64
C ASP A 101 -9.15 56.18 13.85
N VAL A 102 -7.91 55.93 13.42
CA VAL A 102 -6.80 56.91 13.46
C VAL A 102 -7.07 58.09 12.53
N VAL A 103 -7.59 57.84 11.32
CA VAL A 103 -7.95 58.92 10.37
C VAL A 103 -9.05 59.80 10.95
N VAL A 104 -10.08 59.21 11.56
CA VAL A 104 -11.17 59.95 12.21
C VAL A 104 -10.64 60.73 13.41
N TYR A 105 -9.77 60.14 14.22
CA TYR A 105 -9.11 60.81 15.34
C TYR A 105 -8.28 62.03 14.89
N LEU A 106 -7.48 61.90 13.84
CA LEU A 106 -6.69 63.01 13.28
C LEU A 106 -7.58 64.08 12.66
N ALA A 107 -8.66 63.70 11.97
CA ALA A 107 -9.61 64.62 11.35
C ALA A 107 -10.43 65.41 12.39
N LEU A 108 -10.77 64.79 13.54
CA LEU A 108 -11.42 65.45 14.68
C LEU A 108 -10.59 66.59 15.26
N GLY A 109 -9.26 66.51 15.13
CA GLY A 109 -8.35 67.56 15.57
C GLY A 109 -8.38 68.84 14.72
N GLN A 110 -8.97 68.80 13.51
CA GLN A 110 -8.84 69.89 12.53
C GLN A 110 -10.16 70.51 12.04
N ALA A 111 -11.34 69.86 12.18
CA ALA A 111 -12.61 70.46 11.74
C ALA A 111 -13.86 69.91 12.45
N GLN A 112 -14.85 70.77 12.71
CA GLN A 112 -16.20 70.39 13.17
C GLN A 112 -17.18 70.33 11.97
N HIS A 113 -17.00 69.35 11.08
CA HIS A 113 -17.90 69.14 9.94
C HIS A 113 -18.92 68.02 10.21
N PRO A 114 -20.17 68.09 9.71
CA PRO A 114 -21.16 67.00 9.82
C PRO A 114 -20.75 65.68 9.14
N LEU A 115 -19.77 65.72 8.22
CA LEU A 115 -19.15 64.50 7.67
C LEU A 115 -18.42 63.67 8.74
N LEU A 116 -17.95 64.32 9.81
CA LEU A 116 -17.19 63.66 10.88
C LEU A 116 -18.06 62.83 11.82
N SER A 117 -19.33 63.22 12.04
CA SER A 117 -20.26 62.38 12.80
C SER A 117 -20.62 61.10 12.04
N GLY A 118 -20.79 61.17 10.71
CA GLY A 118 -21.01 59.98 9.89
C GLY A 118 -19.82 59.01 9.93
N LEU A 119 -18.60 59.55 9.86
CA LEU A 119 -17.38 58.76 10.01
C LEU A 119 -17.26 58.12 11.39
N PHE A 120 -17.64 58.82 12.47
CA PHE A 120 -17.66 58.24 13.81
C PHE A 120 -18.62 57.03 13.92
N TYR A 121 -19.83 57.11 13.38
CA TYR A 121 -20.72 55.94 13.37
C TYR A 121 -20.16 54.79 12.53
N SER A 122 -19.46 55.09 11.44
CA SER A 122 -18.76 54.05 10.68
C SER A 122 -17.68 53.34 11.49
N THR A 123 -16.90 54.07 12.31
CA THR A 123 -15.91 53.47 13.22
C THR A 123 -16.54 52.54 14.25
N LEU A 124 -17.71 52.91 14.80
CA LEU A 124 -18.43 52.08 15.77
C LEU A 124 -18.99 50.80 15.15
N VAL A 125 -19.62 50.90 13.97
CA VAL A 125 -20.15 49.73 13.25
C VAL A 125 -19.01 48.80 12.85
N LEU A 126 -17.91 49.36 12.36
CA LEU A 126 -16.74 48.60 11.97
C LEU A 126 -16.08 47.92 13.18
N PHE A 127 -16.04 48.57 14.35
CA PHE A 127 -15.58 47.95 15.60
C PHE A 127 -16.43 46.75 16.03
N ILE A 128 -17.75 46.86 15.94
CA ILE A 128 -18.66 45.72 16.23
C ILE A 128 -18.39 44.58 15.23
N LEU A 129 -18.19 44.92 13.95
CA LEU A 129 -17.89 43.94 12.92
C LEU A 129 -16.55 43.24 13.17
N VAL A 130 -15.50 44.00 13.57
CA VAL A 130 -14.21 43.45 14.03
C VAL A 130 -14.42 42.49 15.20
N LEU A 131 -15.19 42.86 16.22
CA LEU A 131 -15.47 41.98 17.37
C LEU A 131 -16.15 40.68 16.95
N VAL A 132 -17.12 40.74 16.05
CA VAL A 132 -17.79 39.55 15.50
C VAL A 132 -16.81 38.69 14.70
N SER A 133 -15.99 39.30 13.84
CA SER A 133 -14.96 38.58 13.08
C SER A 133 -13.94 37.89 13.99
N VAL A 134 -13.52 38.53 15.09
CA VAL A 134 -12.61 37.91 16.10
C VAL A 134 -13.27 36.71 16.77
N TYR A 135 -14.53 36.85 17.17
CA TYR A 135 -15.26 35.77 17.82
C TYR A 135 -15.37 34.55 16.90
N LEU A 136 -15.75 34.77 15.64
CA LEU A 136 -15.83 33.73 14.62
C LEU A 136 -14.45 33.12 14.33
N PHE A 137 -13.42 33.95 14.17
CA PHE A 137 -12.05 33.51 14.00
C PHE A 137 -11.56 32.68 15.19
N SER A 138 -11.91 33.05 16.42
CA SER A 138 -11.50 32.32 17.63
C SER A 138 -12.16 30.95 17.70
N ILE A 139 -13.45 30.84 17.38
CA ILE A 139 -14.15 29.55 17.29
C ILE A 139 -13.52 28.68 16.20
N GLU A 140 -13.29 29.27 15.03
CA GLU A 140 -12.71 28.55 13.91
C GLU A 140 -11.27 28.11 14.21
N MET A 141 -10.43 28.96 14.80
CA MET A 141 -9.07 28.60 15.23
C MET A 141 -9.04 27.51 16.29
N VAL A 142 -9.95 27.55 17.27
CA VAL A 142 -10.09 26.47 18.25
C VAL A 142 -10.48 25.18 17.55
N SER A 143 -11.40 25.23 16.59
CA SER A 143 -11.78 24.05 15.82
C SER A 143 -10.72 23.56 14.82
N GLN A 144 -9.86 24.45 14.29
CA GLN A 144 -8.74 24.11 13.40
C GLN A 144 -7.50 23.65 14.18
N SER A 145 -7.45 23.93 15.48
CA SER A 145 -6.46 23.34 16.39
C SER A 145 -6.79 21.89 16.76
N ILE A 146 -7.98 21.41 16.36
CA ILE A 146 -8.35 19.99 16.44
C ILE A 146 -7.51 19.24 15.40
N PRO A 147 -6.70 18.25 15.82
CA PRO A 147 -5.70 17.62 14.97
C PRO A 147 -6.28 17.02 13.67
N GLU A 148 -7.50 16.47 13.71
CA GLU A 148 -8.23 15.91 12.58
C GLU A 148 -8.52 16.96 11.47
N ARG A 149 -8.93 18.17 11.86
CA ARG A 149 -9.27 19.25 10.90
C ARG A 149 -8.04 19.84 10.23
N LEU A 150 -6.89 19.76 10.90
CA LEU A 150 -5.62 20.22 10.36
C LEU A 150 -5.10 19.28 9.25
N VAL A 151 -5.35 17.98 9.37
CA VAL A 151 -5.07 17.01 8.30
C VAL A 151 -5.98 17.27 7.10
N GLU A 152 -7.28 17.45 7.34
CA GLU A 152 -8.24 17.75 6.28
C GLU A 152 -7.81 18.99 5.48
N LEU A 153 -7.47 20.08 6.18
CA LEU A 153 -6.98 21.31 5.56
C LEU A 153 -5.70 21.10 4.75
N PHE A 154 -4.78 20.25 5.20
CA PHE A 154 -3.57 19.92 4.43
C PHE A 154 -3.94 19.26 3.09
N THR A 155 -4.80 18.24 3.12
CA THR A 155 -5.23 17.52 1.91
C THR A 155 -6.10 18.35 0.97
N GLN A 156 -6.80 19.37 1.48
CA GLN A 156 -7.61 20.27 0.67
C GLN A 156 -6.81 21.43 0.05
N THR A 157 -5.65 21.79 0.63
CA THR A 157 -4.90 22.98 0.21
C THR A 157 -3.74 22.69 -0.74
N VAL A 158 -3.18 21.48 -0.73
CA VAL A 158 -2.12 21.09 -1.67
C VAL A 158 -2.76 20.56 -2.95
N SER A 159 -2.71 21.35 -4.02
CA SER A 159 -3.17 20.91 -5.34
C SER A 159 -2.21 19.87 -5.93
N VAL A 160 -2.67 19.11 -6.92
CA VAL A 160 -1.83 18.07 -7.55
C VAL A 160 -0.69 18.68 -8.35
N GLU A 161 -0.85 19.86 -8.93
CA GLU A 161 0.25 20.60 -9.55
C GLU A 161 1.31 20.99 -8.50
N GLU A 162 0.89 21.50 -7.34
CA GLU A 162 1.82 21.82 -6.24
C GLU A 162 2.48 20.55 -5.69
N TYR A 163 1.81 19.39 -5.73
CA TYR A 163 2.38 18.10 -5.38
C TYR A 163 3.49 17.69 -6.35
N ILE A 164 3.23 17.74 -7.66
CA ILE A 164 4.18 17.37 -8.71
C ILE A 164 5.42 18.28 -8.63
N ASP A 165 5.23 19.61 -8.64
CA ASP A 165 6.32 20.59 -8.59
C ASP A 165 7.25 20.36 -7.39
N LYS A 166 6.67 20.10 -6.20
CA LYS A 166 7.44 19.84 -4.99
C LYS A 166 8.14 18.48 -5.01
N THR A 167 7.55 17.50 -5.68
CA THR A 167 8.16 16.17 -5.81
C THR A 167 9.31 16.19 -6.80
N GLU A 168 9.19 16.93 -7.90
CA GLU A 168 10.30 17.19 -8.82
C GLU A 168 11.45 17.90 -8.11
N ALA A 169 11.15 18.97 -7.37
CA ALA A 169 12.16 19.65 -6.56
C ALA A 169 12.82 18.72 -5.53
N TYR A 170 12.05 17.78 -4.95
CA TYR A 170 12.58 16.75 -4.07
C TYR A 170 13.49 15.76 -4.79
N ALA A 171 13.10 15.29 -5.97
CA ALA A 171 13.91 14.38 -6.79
C ALA A 171 15.24 15.02 -7.24
N GLU A 172 15.23 16.32 -7.58
CA GLU A 172 16.43 17.05 -7.99
C GLU A 172 17.40 17.32 -6.83
N SER A 173 16.89 17.53 -5.61
CA SER A 173 17.71 17.83 -4.44
C SER A 173 17.07 17.30 -3.15
N PRO A 174 17.24 16.00 -2.85
CA PRO A 174 16.62 15.37 -1.67
C PRO A 174 17.09 15.94 -0.33
N GLU A 175 18.32 16.48 -0.28
CA GLU A 175 18.89 17.05 0.95
C GLU A 175 18.27 18.40 1.34
N SER A 176 17.81 19.19 0.36
CA SER A 176 17.24 20.53 0.58
C SER A 176 15.72 20.55 0.56
N ASN A 177 15.10 19.62 -0.15
CA ASN A 177 13.66 19.56 -0.35
C ASN A 177 13.05 18.38 0.42
N THR A 178 11.73 18.30 0.47
CA THR A 178 11.07 17.22 1.21
C THR A 178 9.80 16.84 0.48
N HIS A 179 9.53 15.53 0.45
CA HIS A 179 8.33 15.00 -0.17
C HIS A 179 7.06 15.70 0.33
N PRO A 180 6.09 16.03 -0.55
CA PRO A 180 4.88 16.75 -0.17
C PRO A 180 4.13 16.13 1.00
N LEU A 181 4.01 14.80 1.05
CA LEU A 181 3.30 14.08 2.11
C LEU A 181 4.10 13.85 3.40
N GLN A 182 5.37 14.27 3.47
CA GLN A 182 6.19 14.11 4.66
C GLN A 182 5.57 14.73 5.93
N PRO A 183 4.95 15.94 5.89
CA PRO A 183 4.34 16.53 7.07
C PRO A 183 3.22 15.65 7.63
N LEU A 184 2.39 15.07 6.76
CA LEU A 184 1.30 14.20 7.16
C LEU A 184 1.84 12.86 7.71
N PHE A 185 2.85 12.27 7.07
CA PHE A 185 3.55 11.10 7.60
C PHE A 185 4.14 11.36 9.00
N ARG A 186 4.86 12.47 9.20
CA ARG A 186 5.44 12.82 10.51
C ARG A 186 4.37 13.06 11.56
N TYR A 187 3.26 13.67 11.18
CA TYR A 187 2.11 13.84 12.04
C TYR A 187 1.58 12.47 12.50
N THR A 188 1.32 11.54 11.57
CA THR A 188 0.82 10.18 11.89
C THR A 188 1.77 9.44 12.81
N MET A 189 3.07 9.45 12.49
CA MET A 189 4.10 8.81 13.32
C MET A 189 4.18 9.43 14.71
N THR A 190 4.12 10.75 14.82
CA THR A 190 4.16 11.43 16.13
C THR A 190 2.92 11.12 16.96
N ALA A 191 1.74 11.09 16.34
CA ALA A 191 0.50 10.70 16.99
C ALA A 191 0.57 9.25 17.50
N LEU A 192 1.07 8.32 16.67
CA LEU A 192 1.32 6.93 17.07
C LEU A 192 2.29 6.83 18.26
N SER A 193 3.44 7.51 18.19
CA SER A 193 4.44 7.46 19.26
C SER A 193 3.96 8.08 20.58
N LYS A 194 2.96 8.97 20.53
CA LYS A 194 2.32 9.57 21.71
C LYS A 194 1.12 8.78 22.25
N GLY A 195 0.69 7.71 21.56
CA GLY A 195 -0.52 6.97 21.89
C GLY A 195 -1.82 7.70 21.50
N GLU A 196 -1.75 8.72 20.65
CA GLU A 196 -2.90 9.48 20.13
C GLU A 196 -3.52 8.75 18.93
N TYR A 197 -4.05 7.55 19.14
CA TYR A 197 -4.45 6.65 18.05
C TYR A 197 -5.61 7.16 17.20
N SER A 198 -6.56 7.89 17.76
CA SER A 198 -7.65 8.51 16.97
C SER A 198 -7.11 9.52 15.95
N ALA A 199 -6.11 10.31 16.35
CA ALA A 199 -5.44 11.29 15.50
C ALA A 199 -4.61 10.61 14.42
N ALA A 200 -3.92 9.51 14.75
CA ALA A 200 -3.17 8.72 13.79
C ALA A 200 -4.08 8.02 12.75
N THR A 201 -5.19 7.42 13.20
CA THR A 201 -6.20 6.82 12.31
C THR A 201 -6.81 7.86 11.39
N SER A 202 -7.27 9.00 11.92
CA SER A 202 -7.80 10.09 11.11
C SER A 202 -6.78 10.59 10.09
N ALA A 203 -5.51 10.71 10.47
CA ALA A 203 -4.47 11.10 9.51
C ALA A 203 -4.31 10.11 8.38
N LEU A 204 -4.33 8.81 8.68
CA LEU A 204 -4.21 7.75 7.68
C LEU A 204 -5.45 7.68 6.76
N ASP A 205 -6.64 7.90 7.32
CA ASP A 205 -7.92 7.97 6.59
C ASP A 205 -7.98 9.14 5.59
N HIS A 206 -7.15 10.17 5.77
CA HIS A 206 -6.97 11.22 4.78
C HIS A 206 -5.75 10.98 3.87
N TYR A 207 -4.69 10.37 4.41
CA TYR A 207 -3.45 10.10 3.70
C TYR A 207 -3.66 9.18 2.50
N ILE A 208 -4.35 8.05 2.69
CA ILE A 208 -4.56 7.05 1.64
C ILE A 208 -5.49 7.61 0.55
N PRO A 209 -6.69 8.15 0.84
CA PRO A 209 -7.56 8.69 -0.21
C PRO A 209 -6.95 9.87 -0.96
N TYR A 210 -6.18 10.74 -0.28
CA TYR A 210 -5.46 11.81 -0.97
C TYR A 210 -4.43 11.23 -1.95
N THR A 211 -3.65 10.23 -1.54
CA THR A 211 -2.67 9.57 -2.43
C THR A 211 -3.35 8.94 -3.65
N LYS A 212 -4.49 8.26 -3.45
CA LYS A 212 -5.31 7.67 -4.53
C LYS A 212 -5.85 8.74 -5.48
N LYS A 213 -6.35 9.85 -4.95
CA LYS A 213 -6.82 11.00 -5.74
C LYS A 213 -5.69 11.61 -6.56
N THR A 214 -4.54 11.87 -5.94
CA THR A 214 -3.34 12.37 -6.63
C THR A 214 -2.91 11.42 -7.73
N LEU A 215 -2.96 10.10 -7.49
CA LEU A 215 -2.65 9.11 -8.50
C LEU A 215 -3.57 9.21 -9.73
N THR A 216 -4.88 9.32 -9.54
CA THR A 216 -5.85 9.53 -10.63
C THR A 216 -5.59 10.82 -11.40
N GLU A 217 -5.37 11.94 -10.71
CA GLU A 217 -5.14 13.23 -11.37
C GLU A 217 -3.79 13.28 -12.11
N VAL A 218 -2.75 12.63 -11.58
CA VAL A 218 -1.44 12.51 -12.26
C VAL A 218 -1.54 11.63 -13.51
N GLU A 219 -2.37 10.58 -13.47
CA GLU A 219 -2.70 9.75 -14.63
C GLU A 219 -3.46 10.55 -15.70
N GLU A 220 -4.47 11.33 -15.32
CA GLU A 220 -5.24 12.18 -16.24
C GLU A 220 -4.35 13.22 -16.97
N LEU A 221 -3.24 13.61 -16.36
CA LEU A 221 -2.23 14.50 -16.94
C LEU A 221 -1.20 13.76 -17.83
N GLU A 222 -1.33 12.45 -18.00
CA GLU A 222 -0.43 11.56 -18.79
C GLU A 222 1.04 11.58 -18.32
N LEU A 223 1.31 12.07 -17.10
CA LEU A 223 2.66 12.22 -16.56
C LEU A 223 3.33 10.88 -16.19
N LEU A 224 2.54 9.80 -16.11
CA LEU A 224 3.01 8.45 -15.80
C LEU A 224 3.58 7.72 -17.03
N ASP A 225 3.42 8.25 -18.24
CA ASP A 225 3.85 7.61 -19.49
C ASP A 225 5.19 8.12 -20.05
N ASP A 226 5.61 9.35 -19.72
CA ASP A 226 6.81 9.96 -20.32
C ASP A 226 8.16 9.40 -19.81
N SER A 227 9.01 8.96 -20.74
CA SER A 227 10.31 8.34 -20.44
C SER A 227 11.38 9.29 -19.87
N GLU A 228 11.13 10.61 -19.88
CA GLU A 228 12.11 11.63 -19.44
C GLU A 228 12.02 11.99 -17.95
N PHE A 229 11.05 11.44 -17.21
CA PHE A 229 10.88 11.79 -15.80
C PHE A 229 11.76 10.94 -14.87
N GLY A 230 12.88 11.51 -14.43
CA GLY A 230 13.67 11.01 -13.29
C GLY A 230 12.91 11.02 -11.95
N ALA A 231 11.77 11.73 -11.85
CA ALA A 231 10.99 11.88 -10.63
C ALA A 231 9.85 10.84 -10.46
N LYS A 232 9.60 9.93 -11.42
CA LYS A 232 8.50 8.93 -11.28
C LYS A 232 8.66 8.02 -10.07
N GLU A 233 9.90 7.68 -9.72
CA GLU A 233 10.15 6.87 -8.54
C GLU A 233 9.85 7.66 -7.25
N GLU A 234 10.08 8.97 -7.26
CA GLU A 234 9.90 9.83 -6.09
C GLU A 234 8.46 10.34 -5.91
N LEU A 235 7.61 10.28 -6.95
CA LEU A 235 6.18 10.65 -6.86
C LEU A 235 5.41 9.83 -5.83
N PHE A 236 5.58 8.50 -5.84
CA PHE A 236 4.86 7.60 -4.95
C PHE A 236 5.79 6.63 -4.21
N GLY A 237 7.08 6.55 -4.57
CA GLY A 237 8.03 5.64 -3.96
C GLY A 237 8.22 5.89 -2.46
N PRO A 238 8.51 7.12 -1.98
CA PRO A 238 8.63 7.41 -0.56
C PRO A 238 7.35 7.05 0.21
N VAL A 239 6.19 7.23 -0.42
CA VAL A 239 4.89 6.89 0.19
C VAL A 239 4.73 5.38 0.35
N LEU A 240 4.92 4.63 -0.73
CA LEU A 240 4.62 3.21 -0.80
C LEU A 240 5.73 2.33 -0.24
N LYS A 241 6.99 2.71 -0.39
CA LYS A 241 8.13 1.93 0.12
C LYS A 241 8.46 2.20 1.58
N ASP A 242 8.31 3.46 1.99
CA ASP A 242 8.80 3.92 3.29
C ASP A 242 7.66 4.34 4.21
N HIS A 243 6.82 5.30 3.85
CA HIS A 243 5.85 5.88 4.77
C HIS A 243 4.82 4.86 5.29
N LEU A 244 4.09 4.19 4.40
CA LEU A 244 3.05 3.23 4.80
C LEU A 244 3.65 2.01 5.51
N HIS A 245 4.80 1.54 5.03
CA HIS A 245 5.59 0.49 5.68
C HIS A 245 5.96 0.87 7.13
N LEU A 246 6.57 2.05 7.34
CA LEU A 246 7.00 2.50 8.67
C LEU A 246 5.82 2.75 9.60
N ILE A 247 4.70 3.26 9.09
CA ILE A 247 3.45 3.38 9.86
C ILE A 247 2.97 1.99 10.29
N ALA A 248 2.92 1.01 9.38
CA ALA A 248 2.49 -0.35 9.68
C ALA A 248 3.40 -1.02 10.72
N GLN A 249 4.72 -0.86 10.58
CA GLN A 249 5.70 -1.38 11.53
C GLN A 249 5.53 -0.77 12.91
N HIS A 250 5.47 0.55 13.01
CA HIS A 250 5.34 1.23 14.30
C HIS A 250 3.98 0.96 14.96
N ALA A 251 2.90 0.85 14.18
CA ALA A 251 1.61 0.42 14.69
C ALA A 251 1.65 -1.03 15.22
N ALA A 252 2.38 -1.93 14.57
CA ALA A 252 2.57 -3.30 15.06
C ALA A 252 3.37 -3.35 16.37
N GLU A 253 4.40 -2.51 16.53
CA GLU A 253 5.17 -2.39 17.79
C GLU A 253 4.31 -1.94 18.97
N ASN A 254 3.32 -1.08 18.70
CA ASN A 254 2.40 -0.52 19.70
C ASN A 254 1.07 -1.30 19.84
N ASP A 255 0.92 -2.45 19.17
CA ASP A 255 -0.29 -3.30 19.20
C ASP A 255 -1.58 -2.65 18.62
N GLU A 256 -1.41 -1.67 17.73
CA GLU A 256 -2.52 -0.94 17.11
C GLU A 256 -2.95 -1.58 15.80
N SER A 257 -3.72 -2.66 15.94
CA SER A 257 -4.15 -3.50 14.82
C SER A 257 -4.90 -2.76 13.71
N GLN A 258 -5.73 -1.78 14.04
CA GLN A 258 -6.51 -1.04 13.07
C GLN A 258 -5.60 -0.20 12.16
N ILE A 259 -4.71 0.62 12.73
CA ILE A 259 -3.83 1.51 11.96
C ILE A 259 -2.88 0.69 11.07
N ARG A 260 -2.34 -0.39 11.62
CA ARG A 260 -1.49 -1.35 10.91
C ARG A 260 -2.20 -1.95 9.70
N ASN A 261 -3.41 -2.48 9.90
CA ASN A 261 -4.18 -3.09 8.82
C ASN A 261 -4.58 -2.05 7.78
N THR A 262 -5.01 -0.85 8.20
CA THR A 262 -5.35 0.24 7.27
C THR A 262 -4.13 0.68 6.44
N ALA A 263 -2.93 0.72 7.01
CA ALA A 263 -1.72 1.09 6.28
C ALA A 263 -1.34 0.04 5.22
N ILE A 264 -1.39 -1.25 5.59
CA ILE A 264 -1.12 -2.36 4.65
C ILE A 264 -2.19 -2.41 3.56
N GLN A 265 -3.48 -2.32 3.93
CA GLN A 265 -4.58 -2.34 2.96
C GLN A 265 -4.55 -1.13 2.04
N GLY A 266 -4.27 0.06 2.57
CA GLY A 266 -4.12 1.27 1.77
C GLY A 266 -3.01 1.14 0.73
N GLN A 267 -1.92 0.45 1.07
CA GLN A 267 -0.84 0.17 0.14
C GLN A 267 -1.25 -0.80 -0.97
N VAL A 268 -2.03 -1.83 -0.63
CA VAL A 268 -2.63 -2.74 -1.63
C VAL A 268 -3.58 -1.96 -2.52
N GLU A 269 -4.50 -1.17 -1.96
CA GLU A 269 -5.46 -0.39 -2.75
C GLU A 269 -4.80 0.61 -3.71
N ILE A 270 -3.75 1.31 -3.27
CA ILE A 270 -2.98 2.21 -4.15
C ILE A 270 -2.23 1.39 -5.21
N GLY A 271 -1.70 0.22 -4.83
CA GLY A 271 -1.05 -0.71 -5.75
C GLY A 271 -2.00 -1.24 -6.84
N THR A 272 -3.21 -1.66 -6.47
CA THR A 272 -4.27 -2.12 -7.37
C THR A 272 -4.72 -1.00 -8.30
N GLN A 273 -4.93 0.21 -7.77
CA GLN A 273 -5.22 1.37 -8.61
C GLN A 273 -4.08 1.62 -9.62
N GLY A 274 -2.83 1.44 -9.20
CA GLY A 274 -1.66 1.54 -10.07
C GLY A 274 -1.61 0.53 -11.22
N ILE A 275 -2.29 -0.63 -11.09
CA ILE A 275 -2.40 -1.65 -12.15
C ILE A 275 -3.31 -1.12 -13.27
N GLY A 276 -4.43 -0.48 -12.90
CA GLY A 276 -5.42 0.07 -13.86
C GLY A 276 -4.89 1.17 -14.78
N ILE A 277 -3.80 1.83 -14.40
CA ILE A 277 -3.13 2.88 -15.19
C ILE A 277 -2.38 2.29 -16.40
N GLY A 278 -1.97 1.03 -16.29
CA GLY A 278 -1.29 0.31 -17.35
C GLY A 278 0.16 -0.07 -17.02
N PRO A 279 0.81 -0.81 -17.94
CA PRO A 279 2.00 -1.61 -17.64
C PRO A 279 3.26 -0.80 -17.38
N ARG A 280 3.27 0.50 -17.71
CA ARG A 280 4.40 1.42 -17.46
C ARG A 280 4.39 2.02 -16.06
N SER A 281 3.26 1.90 -15.35
CA SER A 281 3.14 2.38 -13.98
C SER A 281 4.08 1.60 -13.06
N ARG A 282 4.92 2.33 -12.30
CA ARG A 282 5.79 1.73 -11.28
C ARG A 282 5.11 1.62 -9.93
N VAL A 283 3.90 2.14 -9.79
CA VAL A 283 3.18 2.28 -8.51
C VAL A 283 2.96 0.92 -7.85
N THR A 284 2.48 -0.08 -8.60
CA THR A 284 2.26 -1.43 -8.07
C THR A 284 3.55 -2.10 -7.63
N ASN A 285 4.63 -1.95 -8.42
CA ASN A 285 5.95 -2.46 -8.04
C ASN A 285 6.50 -1.76 -6.78
N GLN A 286 6.22 -0.48 -6.59
CA GLN A 286 6.57 0.24 -5.36
C GLN A 286 5.74 -0.24 -4.16
N ALA A 287 4.45 -0.49 -4.35
CA ALA A 287 3.58 -1.09 -3.34
C ALA A 287 4.07 -2.48 -2.92
N LEU A 288 4.40 -3.35 -3.88
CA LEU A 288 4.99 -4.67 -3.59
C LEU A 288 6.30 -4.56 -2.80
N ARG A 289 7.18 -3.60 -3.15
CA ARG A 289 8.43 -3.35 -2.40
C ARG A 289 8.18 -2.87 -0.97
N GLY A 290 7.16 -2.05 -0.74
CA GLY A 290 6.77 -1.67 0.62
C GLY A 290 6.23 -2.85 1.44
N LEU A 291 5.47 -3.76 0.81
CA LEU A 291 4.97 -4.98 1.46
C LEU A 291 6.17 -5.87 1.81
N GLN A 292 7.13 -5.99 0.90
CA GLN A 292 8.39 -6.68 1.14
C GLN A 292 9.17 -6.07 2.32
N ASN A 293 9.27 -4.74 2.42
CA ASN A 293 9.91 -4.07 3.55
C ASN A 293 9.18 -4.40 4.86
N THR A 294 7.84 -4.41 4.85
CA THR A 294 7.03 -4.78 6.03
C THR A 294 7.23 -6.25 6.42
N ILE A 295 7.38 -7.15 5.45
CA ILE A 295 7.70 -8.57 5.69
C ILE A 295 9.13 -8.72 6.26
N ARG A 296 10.08 -7.91 5.79
CA ARG A 296 11.49 -7.96 6.21
C ARG A 296 11.69 -7.41 7.62
N ASP A 297 11.12 -6.26 7.90
CA ASP A 297 11.41 -5.48 9.12
C ASP A 297 10.33 -5.65 10.20
N GLY A 298 9.21 -6.32 9.87
CA GLY A 298 8.14 -6.62 10.79
C GLY A 298 8.58 -7.55 11.93
N PRO A 299 8.07 -7.35 13.17
CA PRO A 299 8.47 -8.19 14.29
C PRO A 299 7.92 -9.62 14.15
N TYR A 300 8.78 -10.63 14.21
CA TYR A 300 8.38 -12.06 14.25
C TYR A 300 7.89 -12.48 15.65
N THR A 301 6.93 -11.74 16.18
CA THR A 301 6.28 -12.00 17.47
C THR A 301 4.77 -12.06 17.26
N ASP A 302 4.01 -12.53 18.26
CA ASP A 302 2.54 -12.59 18.22
C ASP A 302 1.89 -11.29 17.70
N ARG A 303 2.49 -10.13 18.02
CA ARG A 303 2.00 -8.81 17.60
C ARG A 303 2.22 -8.51 16.11
N GLY A 304 3.27 -9.06 15.51
CA GLY A 304 3.63 -8.83 14.11
C GLY A 304 3.17 -9.93 13.15
N TYR A 305 2.74 -11.10 13.64
CA TYR A 305 2.15 -12.14 12.78
C TYR A 305 0.96 -11.61 11.97
N ALA A 306 0.14 -10.75 12.57
CA ALA A 306 -0.96 -10.12 11.85
C ALA A 306 -0.48 -9.22 10.69
N SER A 307 0.60 -8.45 10.85
CA SER A 307 1.21 -7.68 9.74
C SER A 307 1.69 -8.62 8.64
N LEU A 308 2.46 -9.64 9.01
CA LEU A 308 3.04 -10.60 8.06
C LEU A 308 1.94 -11.28 7.25
N ASN A 309 0.88 -11.73 7.92
CA ASN A 309 -0.25 -12.38 7.29
C ASN A 309 -0.96 -11.46 6.30
N GLN A 310 -1.19 -10.19 6.65
CA GLN A 310 -1.81 -9.22 5.75
C GLN A 310 -0.90 -8.87 4.57
N CYS A 311 0.41 -8.73 4.78
CA CYS A 311 1.34 -8.47 3.67
C CYS A 311 1.40 -9.65 2.68
N TRP A 312 1.39 -10.89 3.16
CA TRP A 312 1.35 -12.06 2.27
C TRP A 312 0.04 -12.12 1.47
N LYS A 313 -1.10 -11.82 2.10
CA LYS A 313 -2.38 -11.68 1.37
C LYS A 313 -2.28 -10.60 0.29
N GLY A 314 -1.83 -9.41 0.66
CA GLY A 314 -1.66 -8.29 -0.27
C GLY A 314 -0.69 -8.56 -1.43
N VAL A 315 0.37 -9.35 -1.22
CA VAL A 315 1.26 -9.79 -2.33
C VAL A 315 0.52 -10.69 -3.30
N GLY A 316 -0.33 -11.60 -2.79
CA GLY A 316 -1.18 -12.46 -3.61
C GLY A 316 -2.23 -11.65 -4.37
N GLU A 317 -2.98 -10.79 -3.69
CA GLU A 317 -4.01 -9.93 -4.28
C GLU A 317 -3.42 -9.08 -5.43
N LEU A 318 -2.27 -8.42 -5.23
CA LEU A 318 -1.63 -7.64 -6.29
C LEU A 318 -1.11 -8.50 -7.46
N ALA A 319 -0.76 -9.76 -7.21
CA ALA A 319 -0.32 -10.68 -8.27
C ALA A 319 -1.51 -11.20 -9.10
N GLU A 320 -2.63 -11.49 -8.45
CA GLU A 320 -3.90 -11.83 -9.11
C GLU A 320 -4.41 -10.67 -9.95
N GLU A 321 -4.54 -9.47 -9.38
CA GLU A 321 -4.99 -8.30 -10.12
C GLU A 321 -4.05 -7.97 -11.30
N ALA A 322 -2.74 -8.19 -11.13
CA ALA A 322 -1.78 -7.98 -12.20
C ALA A 322 -1.94 -9.00 -13.33
N SER A 323 -2.52 -10.18 -13.08
CA SER A 323 -2.77 -11.20 -14.12
C SER A 323 -3.76 -10.75 -15.18
N GLU A 324 -4.63 -9.78 -14.87
CA GLU A 324 -5.60 -9.22 -15.81
C GLU A 324 -4.98 -8.20 -16.78
N VAL A 325 -3.77 -7.73 -16.48
CA VAL A 325 -3.07 -6.70 -17.27
C VAL A 325 -1.73 -7.25 -17.76
N GLU A 326 -1.33 -6.86 -18.97
CA GLU A 326 -0.07 -7.32 -19.57
C GLU A 326 1.14 -6.65 -18.91
N SER A 327 1.58 -7.16 -17.76
CA SER A 327 2.74 -6.65 -17.01
C SER A 327 3.53 -7.74 -16.30
N SER A 328 4.52 -8.29 -17.01
CA SER A 328 5.41 -9.33 -16.45
C SER A 328 6.25 -8.82 -15.26
N THR A 329 6.53 -7.52 -15.20
CA THR A 329 7.38 -6.92 -14.16
C THR A 329 6.78 -6.97 -12.77
N ILE A 330 5.45 -6.87 -12.65
CA ILE A 330 4.73 -6.95 -11.37
C ILE A 330 4.82 -8.37 -10.84
N MET A 331 4.53 -9.37 -11.69
CA MET A 331 4.63 -10.77 -11.34
C MET A 331 6.07 -11.19 -11.00
N LEU A 332 7.07 -10.67 -11.73
CA LEU A 332 8.48 -10.86 -11.40
C LEU A 332 8.81 -10.35 -9.99
N THR A 333 8.29 -9.18 -9.61
CA THR A 333 8.49 -8.61 -8.28
C THR A 333 7.80 -9.46 -7.21
N ALA A 334 6.55 -9.87 -7.42
CA ALA A 334 5.80 -10.73 -6.51
C ALA A 334 6.53 -12.07 -6.27
N ARG A 335 6.96 -12.73 -7.35
CA ARG A 335 7.81 -13.93 -7.29
C ARG A 335 9.10 -13.65 -6.52
N GLY A 336 9.79 -12.55 -6.81
CA GLY A 336 11.01 -12.15 -6.10
C GLY A 336 10.83 -12.04 -4.59
N ILE A 337 9.66 -11.56 -4.13
CA ILE A 337 9.31 -11.49 -2.70
C ILE A 337 9.14 -12.89 -2.12
N VAL A 338 8.37 -13.76 -2.78
CA VAL A 338 8.19 -15.17 -2.37
C VAL A 338 9.55 -15.85 -2.22
N ARG A 339 10.37 -15.80 -3.27
CA ARG A 339 11.72 -16.39 -3.31
C ARG A 339 12.60 -15.95 -2.15
N GLN A 340 12.64 -14.65 -1.89
CA GLN A 340 13.60 -14.06 -0.96
C GLN A 340 13.13 -14.12 0.50
N ARG A 341 11.82 -14.10 0.75
CA ARG A 341 11.27 -13.83 2.09
C ARG A 341 10.45 -14.97 2.66
N LEU A 342 9.83 -15.81 1.85
CA LEU A 342 8.92 -16.84 2.36
C LEU A 342 9.65 -17.84 3.26
N ARG A 343 10.76 -18.40 2.78
CA ARG A 343 11.62 -19.33 3.56
C ARG A 343 12.06 -18.72 4.89
N SER A 344 12.53 -17.48 4.86
CA SER A 344 12.95 -16.76 6.06
C SER A 344 11.80 -16.54 7.04
N SER A 345 10.63 -16.18 6.54
CA SER A 345 9.44 -15.93 7.38
C SER A 345 9.00 -17.21 8.08
N VAL A 346 8.90 -18.30 7.33
CA VAL A 346 8.52 -19.63 7.87
C VAL A 346 9.51 -20.12 8.93
N ARG A 347 10.81 -19.89 8.75
CA ARG A 347 11.84 -20.34 9.71
C ARG A 347 11.97 -19.46 10.95
N THR A 348 11.58 -18.19 10.86
CA THR A 348 11.78 -17.22 11.96
C THR A 348 10.58 -17.12 12.89
N VAL A 349 9.38 -17.44 12.40
CA VAL A 349 8.15 -17.46 13.21
C VAL A 349 8.17 -18.65 14.18
N GLU A 350 7.93 -18.41 15.47
CA GLU A 350 7.96 -19.46 16.51
C GLU A 350 6.90 -20.54 16.27
N GLU A 351 5.72 -20.14 15.79
CA GLU A 351 4.59 -21.02 15.48
C GLU A 351 4.10 -20.76 14.03
N PRO A 352 4.69 -21.41 13.01
CA PRO A 352 4.34 -21.16 11.61
C PRO A 352 2.87 -21.38 11.26
N GLY A 353 2.13 -22.14 12.10
CA GLY A 353 0.69 -22.34 11.97
C GLY A 353 -0.12 -21.03 11.95
N TRP A 354 0.37 -19.94 12.56
CA TRP A 354 -0.27 -18.62 12.46
C TRP A 354 -0.31 -18.07 11.04
N MET A 355 0.61 -18.50 10.18
CA MET A 355 0.67 -18.12 8.77
C MET A 355 -0.18 -19.02 7.86
N SER A 356 -0.81 -20.08 8.40
CA SER A 356 -1.52 -21.09 7.61
C SER A 356 -2.56 -20.47 6.67
N ASP A 357 -3.38 -19.53 7.16
CA ASP A 357 -4.45 -18.93 6.37
C ASP A 357 -3.90 -17.97 5.31
N SER A 358 -2.95 -17.11 5.67
CA SER A 358 -2.35 -16.16 4.72
C SER A 358 -1.54 -16.85 3.63
N LEU A 359 -0.82 -17.93 3.95
CA LEU A 359 -0.07 -18.69 2.95
C LEU A 359 -1.00 -19.50 2.04
N ARG A 360 -2.11 -20.02 2.56
CA ARG A 360 -3.17 -20.61 1.74
C ARG A 360 -3.72 -19.59 0.75
N VAL A 361 -4.12 -18.41 1.24
CA VAL A 361 -4.67 -17.33 0.41
C VAL A 361 -3.65 -16.85 -0.63
N LEU A 362 -2.38 -16.66 -0.25
CA LEU A 362 -1.30 -16.33 -1.19
C LEU A 362 -1.18 -17.36 -2.31
N PHE A 363 -1.22 -18.65 -1.98
CA PHE A 363 -1.13 -19.71 -2.98
C PHE A 363 -2.34 -19.73 -3.92
N GLU A 364 -3.55 -19.59 -3.36
CA GLU A 364 -4.79 -19.49 -4.14
C GLU A 364 -4.74 -18.30 -5.13
N HIS A 365 -4.29 -17.13 -4.69
CA HIS A 365 -4.12 -15.97 -5.58
C HIS A 365 -3.14 -16.23 -6.73
N PHE A 366 -2.04 -16.97 -6.50
CA PHE A 366 -1.15 -17.35 -7.60
C PHE A 366 -1.78 -18.40 -8.53
N CYS A 367 -2.61 -19.32 -8.02
CA CYS A 367 -3.36 -20.23 -8.87
C CYS A 367 -4.35 -19.48 -9.77
N GLU A 368 -5.11 -18.53 -9.22
CA GLU A 368 -6.02 -17.68 -10.00
C GLU A 368 -5.25 -16.81 -11.00
N ALA A 369 -4.13 -16.21 -10.58
CA ALA A 369 -3.25 -15.46 -11.47
C ALA A 369 -2.73 -16.30 -12.65
N HIS A 370 -2.40 -17.58 -12.40
CA HIS A 370 -1.99 -18.51 -13.44
C HIS A 370 -3.13 -18.79 -14.43
N ALA A 371 -4.33 -19.10 -13.92
CA ALA A 371 -5.51 -19.37 -14.75
C ALA A 371 -5.88 -18.15 -15.62
N ASN A 372 -5.99 -16.96 -15.01
CA ASN A 372 -6.29 -15.71 -15.71
C ASN A 372 -5.27 -15.39 -16.81
N THR A 373 -3.98 -15.54 -16.51
CA THR A 373 -2.92 -15.28 -17.51
C THR A 373 -3.01 -16.27 -18.67
N LEU A 374 -3.30 -17.55 -18.37
CA LEU A 374 -3.41 -18.61 -19.38
C LEU A 374 -4.62 -18.39 -20.30
N ASP A 375 -5.77 -18.00 -19.74
CA ASP A 375 -6.97 -17.65 -20.51
C ASP A 375 -6.67 -16.50 -21.50
N LEU A 376 -6.02 -15.44 -21.02
CA LEU A 376 -5.59 -14.31 -21.83
C LEU A 376 -4.57 -14.69 -22.92
N ILE A 377 -3.72 -15.67 -22.68
CA ILE A 377 -2.81 -16.21 -23.71
C ILE A 377 -3.64 -16.98 -24.75
N GLY A 378 -4.61 -17.80 -24.31
CA GLY A 378 -5.48 -18.58 -25.19
C GLY A 378 -6.35 -17.75 -26.13
N GLU A 379 -6.69 -16.51 -25.75
CA GLU A 379 -7.33 -15.55 -26.64
C GLU A 379 -6.43 -15.11 -27.81
N SER A 380 -5.11 -15.09 -27.61
CA SER A 380 -4.14 -14.56 -28.55
C SER A 380 -3.44 -15.63 -29.39
N GLN A 381 -3.28 -16.84 -28.87
CA GLN A 381 -2.60 -17.95 -29.53
C GLN A 381 -3.19 -19.30 -29.13
N PRO A 382 -3.16 -20.31 -30.02
CA PRO A 382 -3.68 -21.64 -29.69
C PRO A 382 -2.83 -22.34 -28.62
N LEU A 383 -3.43 -22.68 -27.49
CA LEU A 383 -2.76 -23.31 -26.34
C LEU A 383 -2.35 -24.78 -26.56
N LYS A 384 -2.83 -25.42 -27.63
CA LYS A 384 -2.62 -26.85 -27.88
C LYS A 384 -1.16 -27.28 -28.03
N GLN A 385 -0.27 -26.33 -28.33
CA GLN A 385 1.19 -26.55 -28.43
C GLN A 385 1.96 -25.74 -27.40
N PHE A 386 1.26 -25.08 -26.47
CA PHE A 386 1.88 -24.22 -25.48
C PHE A 386 2.43 -25.07 -24.33
N GLY A 387 3.75 -25.15 -24.23
CA GLY A 387 4.46 -25.99 -23.28
C GLY A 387 5.62 -25.28 -22.57
N PRO A 388 6.42 -26.02 -21.79
CA PRO A 388 7.55 -25.48 -21.04
C PRO A 388 8.55 -24.73 -21.93
N ASP A 389 8.81 -25.24 -23.14
CA ASP A 389 9.74 -24.63 -24.08
C ASP A 389 9.32 -23.21 -24.49
N ASP A 390 8.01 -22.91 -24.55
CA ASP A 390 7.49 -21.59 -24.87
C ASP A 390 7.72 -20.58 -23.74
N LEU A 391 7.80 -21.04 -22.49
CA LEU A 391 8.06 -20.19 -21.33
C LEU A 391 9.52 -19.69 -21.31
N TYR A 392 10.46 -20.52 -21.76
CA TYR A 392 11.90 -20.22 -21.68
C TYR A 392 12.47 -19.63 -22.96
N GLY A 393 11.81 -19.82 -24.10
CA GLY A 393 12.21 -19.29 -25.42
C GLY A 393 13.53 -19.88 -25.93
N ASP A 394 13.84 -19.69 -27.21
CA ASP A 394 15.10 -20.16 -27.83
C ASP A 394 16.35 -19.35 -27.41
N GLY A 395 16.23 -18.52 -26.37
CA GLY A 395 17.24 -17.59 -25.89
C GLY A 395 17.54 -16.41 -26.82
N ARG A 396 16.87 -16.30 -27.99
CA ARG A 396 17.15 -15.27 -29.01
C ARG A 396 16.05 -14.22 -29.13
N GLN A 397 14.85 -14.48 -28.61
CA GLN A 397 13.73 -13.53 -28.57
C GLN A 397 13.17 -13.42 -27.14
N THR A 398 12.90 -12.19 -26.70
CA THR A 398 12.17 -11.95 -25.45
C THR A 398 10.76 -12.51 -25.62
N PRO A 399 10.29 -13.41 -24.74
CA PRO A 399 8.93 -13.91 -24.81
C PRO A 399 7.92 -12.76 -24.71
N PRO A 400 6.69 -12.92 -25.23
CA PRO A 400 5.61 -11.98 -24.96
C PRO A 400 5.43 -11.76 -23.46
N ASP A 401 5.09 -10.54 -23.03
CA ASP A 401 4.98 -10.19 -21.60
C ASP A 401 4.04 -11.13 -20.84
N ARG A 402 2.92 -11.56 -21.45
CA ARG A 402 1.98 -12.53 -20.86
C ARG A 402 2.61 -13.90 -20.63
N VAL A 403 3.47 -14.36 -21.54
CA VAL A 403 4.20 -15.64 -21.40
C VAL A 403 5.23 -15.54 -20.28
N GLU A 404 5.94 -14.42 -20.18
CA GLU A 404 6.85 -14.18 -19.06
C GLU A 404 6.12 -14.11 -17.72
N GLN A 405 4.95 -13.47 -17.70
CA GLN A 405 4.10 -13.38 -16.53
C GLN A 405 3.64 -14.76 -16.05
N LEU A 406 3.17 -15.61 -16.96
CA LEU A 406 2.80 -17.00 -16.65
C LEU A 406 4.01 -17.77 -16.08
N ARG A 407 5.18 -17.64 -16.71
CA ARG A 407 6.44 -18.24 -16.21
C ARG A 407 6.76 -17.76 -14.79
N PHE A 408 6.68 -16.47 -14.51
CA PHE A 408 7.00 -15.93 -13.19
C PHE A 408 5.98 -16.38 -12.14
N CYS A 409 4.70 -16.51 -12.51
CA CYS A 409 3.66 -17.05 -11.65
C CYS A 409 3.92 -18.52 -11.30
N GLN A 410 4.21 -19.35 -12.31
CA GLN A 410 4.57 -20.76 -12.12
C GLN A 410 5.81 -20.91 -11.23
N GLN A 411 6.85 -20.10 -11.46
CA GLN A 411 8.04 -20.10 -10.62
C GLN A 411 7.74 -19.68 -9.18
N ALA A 412 6.78 -18.77 -8.95
CA ALA A 412 6.35 -18.39 -7.60
C ALA A 412 5.61 -19.56 -6.90
N LEU A 413 4.75 -20.28 -7.62
CA LEU A 413 4.06 -21.48 -7.13
C LEU A 413 5.07 -22.57 -6.74
N ILE A 414 6.07 -22.85 -7.58
CA ILE A 414 7.12 -23.85 -7.31
C ILE A 414 8.00 -23.42 -6.13
N GLU A 415 8.39 -22.15 -6.06
CA GLU A 415 9.18 -21.61 -4.95
C GLU A 415 8.39 -21.66 -3.63
N PHE A 416 7.08 -21.37 -3.66
CA PHE A 416 6.19 -21.54 -2.51
C PHE A 416 6.14 -23.00 -2.05
N THR A 417 5.88 -23.92 -2.98
CA THR A 417 5.81 -25.36 -2.74
C THR A 417 7.09 -25.90 -2.13
N SER A 418 8.24 -25.44 -2.62
CA SER A 418 9.56 -25.81 -2.09
C SER A 418 9.69 -25.49 -0.61
N VAL A 419 9.28 -24.28 -0.18
CA VAL A 419 9.35 -23.87 1.22
C VAL A 419 8.39 -24.68 2.10
N VAL A 420 7.18 -24.94 1.62
CA VAL A 420 6.17 -25.69 2.39
C VAL A 420 6.62 -27.14 2.60
N ILE A 421 7.18 -27.78 1.57
CA ILE A 421 7.67 -29.16 1.65
C ILE A 421 8.92 -29.25 2.53
N GLU A 422 9.85 -28.30 2.39
CA GLU A 422 11.03 -28.22 3.25
C GLU A 422 10.61 -28.14 4.73
N HIS A 423 9.65 -27.27 5.06
CA HIS A 423 9.10 -27.20 6.41
C HIS A 423 8.42 -28.51 6.84
N ARG A 424 7.67 -29.15 5.94
CA ARG A 424 7.01 -30.45 6.20
C ARG A 424 8.02 -31.54 6.54
N ILE A 425 9.16 -31.59 5.84
CA ILE A 425 10.24 -32.55 6.11
C ILE A 425 10.93 -32.24 7.44
N GLU A 426 11.25 -30.97 7.69
CA GLU A 426 11.95 -30.55 8.90
C GLU A 426 11.10 -30.74 10.18
N ASN A 427 9.80 -30.46 10.09
CA ASN A 427 8.92 -30.30 11.25
C ASN A 427 7.75 -31.30 11.30
N GLY A 428 7.59 -32.15 10.28
CA GLY A 428 6.56 -33.19 10.23
C GLY A 428 5.12 -32.66 10.22
N ARG A 429 4.90 -31.39 9.87
CA ARG A 429 3.58 -30.75 9.78
C ARG A 429 3.51 -29.86 8.54
N TRP A 430 2.34 -29.78 7.92
CA TRP A 430 2.06 -28.81 6.85
C TRP A 430 1.76 -27.44 7.47
N ILE A 431 2.22 -26.36 6.84
CA ILE A 431 1.89 -24.99 7.27
C ILE A 431 0.48 -24.62 6.81
N PRO A 432 0.17 -24.56 5.50
CA PRO A 432 -1.21 -24.43 5.07
C PRO A 432 -1.97 -25.72 5.43
N ALA A 433 -3.29 -25.59 5.62
CA ALA A 433 -4.16 -26.73 5.82
C ALA A 433 -3.99 -27.74 4.66
N GLU A 434 -3.40 -28.89 4.98
CA GLU A 434 -2.91 -29.90 4.04
C GLU A 434 -3.92 -30.22 2.92
N ALA A 435 -5.19 -30.46 3.28
CA ALA A 435 -6.23 -30.82 2.32
C ALA A 435 -6.60 -29.68 1.36
N ASN A 436 -6.47 -28.42 1.77
CA ASN A 436 -6.79 -27.28 0.90
C ASN A 436 -5.65 -27.02 -0.08
N TYR A 437 -4.41 -27.08 0.41
CA TYR A 437 -3.22 -26.91 -0.43
C TYR A 437 -3.14 -27.97 -1.54
N ARG A 438 -3.39 -29.24 -1.19
CA ARG A 438 -3.43 -30.33 -2.17
C ARG A 438 -4.50 -30.15 -3.24
N ARG A 439 -5.72 -29.78 -2.84
CA ARG A 439 -6.82 -29.53 -3.78
C ARG A 439 -6.54 -28.33 -4.68
N ALA A 440 -5.88 -27.29 -4.17
CA ALA A 440 -5.51 -26.13 -5.00
C ALA A 440 -4.53 -26.55 -6.10
N TRP A 441 -3.50 -27.35 -5.78
CA TRP A 441 -2.61 -27.95 -6.80
C TRP A 441 -3.36 -28.86 -7.77
N GLN A 442 -4.26 -29.71 -7.27
CA GLN A 442 -5.07 -30.60 -8.09
C GLN A 442 -5.91 -29.82 -9.11
N ASN A 443 -6.63 -28.79 -8.63
CA ASN A 443 -7.46 -27.94 -9.48
C ASN A 443 -6.59 -27.19 -10.49
N LEU A 444 -5.45 -26.64 -10.07
CA LEU A 444 -4.53 -25.94 -10.98
C LEU A 444 -4.14 -26.81 -12.19
N VAL A 445 -3.80 -28.09 -11.98
CA VAL A 445 -3.46 -29.02 -13.08
C VAL A 445 -4.67 -29.30 -13.98
N ILE A 446 -5.84 -29.57 -13.38
CA ILE A 446 -7.08 -29.85 -14.11
C ILE A 446 -7.51 -28.65 -14.94
N ASP A 447 -7.58 -27.47 -14.33
CA ASP A 447 -8.00 -26.23 -14.96
C ASP A 447 -7.04 -25.87 -16.12
N THR A 448 -5.72 -26.06 -15.91
CA THR A 448 -4.73 -25.89 -16.99
C THR A 448 -4.96 -26.87 -18.14
N ALA A 449 -5.26 -28.13 -17.86
CA ALA A 449 -5.56 -29.12 -18.91
C ALA A 449 -6.86 -28.77 -19.66
N ASP A 450 -7.88 -28.29 -18.95
CA ASP A 450 -9.19 -27.90 -19.50
C ASP A 450 -9.09 -26.70 -20.45
N THR A 451 -8.13 -25.80 -20.26
CA THR A 451 -7.83 -24.73 -21.23
C THR A 451 -7.25 -25.25 -22.56
N GLY A 452 -6.82 -26.52 -22.61
CA GLY A 452 -6.15 -27.14 -23.75
C GLY A 452 -4.63 -26.99 -23.75
N ALA A 453 -4.04 -26.38 -22.71
CA ALA A 453 -2.59 -26.30 -22.50
C ALA A 453 -2.01 -27.60 -21.90
N THR A 454 -2.21 -28.72 -22.60
CA THR A 454 -1.90 -30.05 -22.07
C THR A 454 -0.43 -30.22 -21.68
N ASP A 455 0.52 -29.68 -22.46
CA ASP A 455 1.95 -29.83 -22.16
C ASP A 455 2.34 -29.06 -20.89
N LEU A 456 1.73 -27.89 -20.65
CA LEU A 456 1.89 -27.16 -19.39
C LEU A 456 1.23 -27.89 -18.20
N ALA A 457 0.06 -28.51 -18.42
CA ALA A 457 -0.58 -29.33 -17.39
C ALA A 457 0.27 -30.55 -17.02
N VAL A 458 0.94 -31.18 -18.00
CA VAL A 458 1.93 -32.25 -17.80
C VAL A 458 3.09 -31.74 -16.94
N ASP A 459 3.66 -30.59 -17.24
CA ASP A 459 4.75 -29.98 -16.47
C ASP A 459 4.36 -29.68 -15.00
N LEU A 460 3.18 -29.09 -14.79
CA LEU A 460 2.64 -28.89 -13.43
C LEU A 460 2.39 -30.23 -12.70
N CYS A 461 1.97 -31.26 -13.44
CA CYS A 461 1.79 -32.61 -12.90
C CYS A 461 3.13 -33.28 -12.55
N GLU A 462 4.20 -33.03 -13.31
CA GLU A 462 5.56 -33.48 -12.98
C GLU A 462 6.02 -32.90 -11.65
N VAL A 463 5.80 -31.60 -11.43
CA VAL A 463 6.07 -30.95 -10.13
C VAL A 463 5.28 -31.66 -9.02
N LEU A 464 4.00 -31.98 -9.23
CA LEU A 464 3.18 -32.69 -8.25
C LEU A 464 3.71 -34.09 -7.93
N ILE A 465 4.17 -34.82 -8.95
CA ILE A 465 4.79 -36.14 -8.80
C ILE A 465 6.12 -36.02 -8.05
N GLN A 466 6.92 -35.00 -8.33
CA GLN A 466 8.15 -34.69 -7.60
C GLN A 466 7.84 -34.45 -6.11
N VAL A 467 6.82 -33.65 -5.79
CA VAL A 467 6.38 -33.42 -4.40
C VAL A 467 6.01 -34.74 -3.72
N ALA A 468 5.22 -35.57 -4.39
CA ALA A 468 4.82 -36.88 -3.86
C ALA A 468 6.03 -37.79 -3.64
N PHE A 469 6.98 -37.81 -4.57
CA PHE A 469 8.22 -38.58 -4.45
C PHE A 469 9.07 -38.12 -3.25
N ILE A 470 9.25 -36.79 -3.10
CA ILE A 470 10.01 -36.21 -2.00
C ILE A 470 9.36 -36.57 -0.66
N GLU A 471 8.04 -36.37 -0.51
CA GLU A 471 7.34 -36.69 0.74
C GLU A 471 7.41 -38.18 1.08
N ASN A 472 7.34 -39.06 0.07
CA ASN A 472 7.34 -40.51 0.26
C ASN A 472 8.72 -41.07 0.62
N THR A 473 9.79 -40.42 0.20
CA THR A 473 11.18 -40.85 0.47
C THR A 473 11.79 -40.13 1.67
N ALA A 474 11.25 -38.97 2.05
CA ALA A 474 11.73 -38.21 3.20
C ALA A 474 11.43 -38.92 4.52
N LYS A 475 12.44 -38.94 5.41
CA LYS A 475 12.27 -39.37 6.79
C LYS A 475 11.59 -38.25 7.57
N LEU A 476 10.27 -38.27 7.63
CA LEU A 476 9.50 -37.31 8.41
C LEU A 476 9.72 -37.54 9.92
N PRO A 477 9.90 -36.48 10.73
CA PRO A 477 9.98 -36.62 12.17
C PRO A 477 8.66 -37.18 12.70
N SER A 478 8.74 -38.04 13.71
CA SER A 478 7.57 -38.53 14.43
C SER A 478 6.97 -37.38 15.23
N VAL A 479 5.91 -36.78 14.73
CA VAL A 479 5.22 -35.70 15.43
C VAL A 479 3.95 -36.26 16.04
N ASP A 480 3.80 -36.10 17.36
CA ASP A 480 2.54 -36.33 18.04
C ASP A 480 1.47 -35.44 17.38
N ARG A 481 0.49 -36.06 16.71
CA ARG A 481 -0.69 -35.36 16.19
C ARG A 481 -1.74 -35.34 17.29
N PRO A 482 -2.01 -34.19 17.93
CA PRO A 482 -3.17 -34.09 18.81
C PRO A 482 -4.43 -34.18 17.95
N THR A 483 -5.16 -35.28 18.06
CA THR A 483 -6.49 -35.45 17.48
C THR A 483 -7.54 -35.23 18.58
N PHE A 484 -8.79 -34.97 18.22
CA PHE A 484 -9.92 -34.91 19.16
C PHE A 484 -10.11 -36.21 19.97
N ARG A 485 -9.39 -37.30 19.63
CA ARG A 485 -9.44 -38.61 20.29
C ARG A 485 -8.17 -38.99 21.07
N GLY A 486 -7.11 -38.18 21.05
CA GLY A 486 -5.84 -38.48 21.73
C GLY A 486 -4.61 -38.08 20.91
N ILE A 487 -3.45 -38.67 21.21
CA ILE A 487 -2.24 -38.56 20.38
C ILE A 487 -2.27 -39.76 19.42
N ASP A 488 -2.54 -39.52 18.13
CA ASP A 488 -2.29 -40.53 17.10
C ASP A 488 -0.84 -40.41 16.64
N GLN A 489 -0.08 -41.51 16.75
CA GLN A 489 1.16 -41.64 16.00
C GLN A 489 0.76 -41.68 14.52
N ALA A 490 1.24 -40.71 13.73
CA ALA A 490 1.02 -40.73 12.28
C ALA A 490 1.46 -42.09 11.74
N ASP A 491 0.54 -42.83 11.13
CA ASP A 491 0.84 -44.11 10.51
C ASP A 491 1.90 -43.86 9.42
N PRO A 492 3.09 -44.47 9.48
CA PRO A 492 4.07 -44.37 8.40
C PRO A 492 3.54 -44.91 7.05
N ASN A 493 2.34 -45.50 7.00
CA ASN A 493 1.62 -45.85 5.78
C ASN A 493 0.59 -44.80 5.29
N GLU A 494 0.45 -43.64 5.95
CA GLU A 494 -0.35 -42.49 5.44
C GLU A 494 0.29 -41.79 4.21
N VAL A 495 1.38 -42.34 3.69
CA VAL A 495 2.22 -41.90 2.56
C VAL A 495 1.50 -42.00 1.19
N ASN A 496 0.17 -41.85 1.15
CA ASN A 496 -0.66 -41.87 -0.06
C ASN A 496 -1.47 -40.57 -0.23
N HIS A 497 -1.01 -39.49 0.39
CA HIS A 497 -1.73 -38.22 0.41
C HIS A 497 -1.92 -37.57 -0.98
N TRP A 498 -0.88 -37.60 -1.82
CA TRP A 498 -0.94 -37.11 -3.20
C TRP A 498 -1.51 -38.15 -4.18
N LEU A 499 -1.56 -39.42 -3.79
CA LEU A 499 -2.09 -40.51 -4.64
C LEU A 499 -3.52 -40.22 -5.10
N ARG A 500 -4.37 -39.79 -4.16
CA ARG A 500 -5.77 -39.45 -4.45
C ARG A 500 -5.90 -38.26 -5.39
N GLU A 501 -5.05 -37.25 -5.22
CA GLU A 501 -5.10 -36.05 -6.06
C GLU A 501 -4.65 -36.39 -7.49
N LEU A 502 -3.55 -37.15 -7.63
CA LEU A 502 -3.07 -37.65 -8.92
C LEU A 502 -4.10 -38.55 -9.62
N GLN A 503 -4.77 -39.45 -8.89
CA GLN A 503 -5.88 -40.25 -9.42
C GLN A 503 -7.03 -39.37 -9.90
N THR A 504 -7.39 -38.35 -9.12
CA THR A 504 -8.49 -37.46 -9.50
C THR A 504 -8.13 -36.58 -10.69
N ILE A 505 -6.85 -36.22 -10.88
CA ILE A 505 -6.37 -35.56 -12.09
C ILE A 505 -6.55 -36.51 -13.29
N GLU A 506 -6.02 -37.73 -13.23
CA GLU A 506 -6.13 -38.71 -14.32
C GLU A 506 -7.59 -39.04 -14.68
N GLU A 507 -8.48 -39.10 -13.69
CA GLU A 507 -9.92 -39.33 -13.92
C GLU A 507 -10.64 -38.16 -14.59
N LYS A 508 -10.16 -36.92 -14.38
CA LYS A 508 -10.87 -35.70 -14.81
C LYS A 508 -10.28 -35.05 -16.05
N THR A 509 -9.01 -35.29 -16.35
CA THR A 509 -8.38 -34.78 -17.57
C THR A 509 -8.63 -35.75 -18.72
N ASP A 510 -9.24 -35.29 -19.82
CA ASP A 510 -9.46 -36.10 -21.03
C ASP A 510 -8.15 -36.50 -21.75
N SER A 511 -7.02 -35.93 -21.33
CA SER A 511 -5.66 -36.18 -21.82
C SER A 511 -4.89 -37.10 -20.87
N ASP A 512 -3.93 -37.85 -21.42
CA ASP A 512 -3.01 -38.73 -20.68
C ASP A 512 -1.98 -37.92 -19.83
N VAL A 513 -2.42 -36.89 -19.08
CA VAL A 513 -1.56 -35.93 -18.38
C VAL A 513 -0.67 -36.62 -17.35
N VAL A 514 -1.27 -37.40 -16.45
CA VAL A 514 -0.52 -38.04 -15.36
C VAL A 514 0.37 -39.14 -15.92
N SER A 515 -0.18 -39.92 -16.86
CA SER A 515 0.57 -40.96 -17.58
C SER A 515 1.79 -40.40 -18.33
N GLN A 516 1.65 -39.27 -19.02
CA GLN A 516 2.74 -38.60 -19.73
C GLN A 516 3.76 -37.99 -18.78
N ALA A 517 3.32 -37.34 -17.69
CA ALA A 517 4.23 -36.78 -16.68
C ALA A 517 5.11 -37.87 -16.04
N PHE A 518 4.54 -39.05 -15.73
CA PHE A 518 5.34 -40.19 -15.29
C PHE A 518 6.30 -40.69 -16.37
N ALA A 519 5.88 -40.72 -17.64
CA ALA A 519 6.73 -41.15 -18.75
C ALA A 519 7.93 -40.22 -18.93
N ASN A 520 7.73 -38.90 -18.84
CA ASN A 520 8.78 -37.89 -18.92
C ASN A 520 9.80 -38.07 -17.78
N LEU A 521 9.36 -38.16 -16.53
CA LEU A 521 10.24 -38.37 -15.38
C LEU A 521 10.98 -39.73 -15.39
N LEU A 522 10.38 -40.77 -15.96
CA LEU A 522 11.00 -42.10 -16.11
C LEU A 522 11.90 -42.21 -17.35
N SER A 523 11.93 -41.21 -18.22
CA SER A 523 12.78 -41.21 -19.42
C SER A 523 14.26 -40.96 -19.10
N TYR A 524 14.55 -40.34 -17.95
CA TYR A 524 15.90 -40.08 -17.49
C TYR A 524 16.59 -41.36 -16.99
N GLU A 525 17.84 -41.57 -17.39
CA GLU A 525 18.60 -42.73 -16.93
C GLU A 525 19.12 -42.52 -15.49
N PRO A 526 19.11 -43.55 -14.62
CA PRO A 526 19.73 -43.46 -13.30
C PRO A 526 21.24 -43.21 -13.41
N VAL A 527 21.74 -42.21 -12.68
CA VAL A 527 23.15 -41.85 -12.64
C VAL A 527 23.74 -42.27 -11.30
N ASP A 528 24.85 -43.02 -11.32
CA ASP A 528 25.53 -43.45 -10.10
C ASP A 528 26.19 -42.24 -9.40
N PRO A 529 25.75 -41.86 -8.18
CA PRO A 529 26.30 -40.72 -7.45
C PRO A 529 27.77 -40.92 -7.03
N SER A 530 28.29 -42.15 -7.08
CA SER A 530 29.68 -42.48 -6.74
C SER A 530 30.66 -42.22 -7.89
N SER A 531 30.17 -41.93 -9.10
CA SER A 531 30.98 -41.45 -10.20
C SER A 531 31.39 -39.99 -9.96
N ASN A 532 32.28 -39.78 -8.97
CA ASN A 532 33.08 -38.56 -8.89
C ASN A 532 33.87 -38.45 -10.20
N HIS A 533 33.30 -37.78 -11.19
CA HIS A 533 34.08 -37.14 -12.23
C HIS A 533 34.95 -36.11 -11.53
N LEU A 534 36.12 -36.54 -11.06
CA LEU A 534 37.25 -35.69 -10.71
C LEU A 534 37.49 -34.80 -11.94
N ILE A 535 36.93 -33.60 -11.91
CA ILE A 535 37.07 -32.60 -12.95
C ILE A 535 38.57 -32.36 -13.11
N ARG A 536 39.14 -32.94 -14.16
CA ARG A 536 40.48 -32.54 -14.62
C ARG A 536 40.31 -31.13 -15.17
N ILE A 537 40.97 -30.18 -14.53
CA ILE A 537 41.05 -28.79 -14.98
C ILE A 537 41.45 -28.78 -16.46
N GLY A 538 40.50 -28.50 -17.36
CA GLY A 538 40.74 -28.37 -18.80
C GLY A 538 39.85 -29.21 -19.74
N GLU A 539 38.98 -30.10 -19.24
CA GLU A 539 37.96 -30.76 -20.07
C GLU A 539 36.62 -30.00 -19.94
N GLU A 540 35.97 -29.66 -21.07
CA GLU A 540 34.60 -29.10 -21.11
C GLU A 540 33.66 -30.09 -20.44
N GLU A 541 32.94 -29.69 -19.37
CA GLU A 541 32.03 -30.53 -18.58
C GLU A 541 31.05 -31.33 -19.48
N PRO A 542 31.31 -32.63 -19.78
CA PRO A 542 30.37 -33.45 -20.52
C PRO A 542 29.59 -34.24 -19.46
N GLY A 543 28.41 -33.77 -19.07
CA GLY A 543 27.57 -34.54 -18.14
C GLY A 543 26.51 -33.79 -17.33
N ARG A 544 26.42 -32.45 -17.39
CA ARG A 544 25.32 -31.73 -16.73
C ARG A 544 23.98 -31.85 -17.45
N GLU A 545 23.98 -32.18 -18.74
CA GLU A 545 22.76 -32.33 -19.55
C GLU A 545 21.99 -33.64 -19.24
N GLU A 546 22.61 -34.62 -18.57
CA GLU A 546 21.99 -35.92 -18.24
C GLU A 546 21.34 -35.96 -16.84
N LEU A 547 21.54 -34.93 -16.02
CA LEU A 547 21.01 -34.86 -14.66
C LEU A 547 19.66 -34.16 -14.63
N TYR A 548 18.61 -34.86 -14.18
CA TYR A 548 17.32 -34.23 -13.94
C TYR A 548 17.32 -33.52 -12.60
N GLN A 549 17.23 -32.19 -12.64
CA GLN A 549 17.08 -31.36 -11.44
C GLN A 549 15.62 -31.27 -11.05
N PHE A 550 15.32 -31.44 -9.76
CA PHE A 550 13.99 -31.14 -9.26
C PHE A 550 13.67 -29.66 -9.48
N ASP A 551 12.48 -29.37 -9.96
CA ASP A 551 11.96 -27.99 -10.01
C ASP A 551 11.74 -27.48 -8.59
N VAL A 552 11.27 -28.38 -7.71
CA VAL A 552 11.08 -28.10 -6.29
C VAL A 552 12.43 -28.19 -5.56
N ARG A 553 12.94 -27.04 -5.12
CA ARG A 553 14.27 -26.93 -4.49
C ARG A 553 14.23 -27.18 -2.99
N VAL A 554 14.35 -28.45 -2.61
CA VAL A 554 14.43 -28.90 -1.22
C VAL A 554 15.84 -29.36 -0.90
N ASP A 555 16.40 -28.91 0.23
CA ASP A 555 17.74 -29.30 0.66
C ASP A 555 17.85 -30.83 0.79
N GLY A 556 18.82 -31.43 0.08
CA GLY A 556 18.98 -32.89 0.02
C GLY A 556 18.15 -33.59 -1.07
N TYR A 557 17.46 -32.84 -1.92
CA TYR A 557 16.64 -33.31 -3.04
C TYR A 557 16.93 -32.47 -4.30
N ASN A 558 18.20 -32.40 -4.70
CA ASN A 558 18.61 -31.56 -5.84
C ASN A 558 18.44 -32.27 -7.19
N GLU A 559 18.67 -33.58 -7.23
CA GLU A 559 18.73 -34.38 -8.46
C GLU A 559 17.90 -35.66 -8.26
N LEU A 560 16.96 -35.93 -9.17
CA LEU A 560 16.06 -37.09 -9.06
C LEU A 560 16.78 -38.38 -9.40
N ASN A 561 17.48 -38.39 -10.54
CA ASN A 561 18.06 -39.58 -11.13
C ASN A 561 19.38 -40.02 -10.48
N THR A 562 19.90 -39.31 -9.47
CA THR A 562 21.05 -39.73 -8.67
C THR A 562 20.68 -40.46 -7.39
N ARG A 563 19.38 -40.59 -7.07
CA ARG A 563 18.93 -41.28 -5.85
C ARG A 563 18.86 -42.79 -6.05
N GLU A 564 19.31 -43.54 -5.05
CA GLU A 564 19.27 -45.02 -5.07
C GLU A 564 17.84 -45.58 -5.20
N GLU A 565 16.84 -44.85 -4.71
CA GLU A 565 15.43 -45.26 -4.77
C GLU A 565 14.79 -44.99 -6.15
N TYR A 566 15.43 -44.18 -6.98
CA TYR A 566 15.06 -43.97 -8.37
C TYR A 566 15.61 -45.11 -9.23
N PRO A 567 14.86 -45.65 -10.22
CA PRO A 567 13.52 -45.27 -10.68
C PRO A 567 12.38 -46.08 -10.04
N ASP A 568 12.69 -47.05 -9.18
CA ASP A 568 11.71 -48.03 -8.70
C ASP A 568 10.61 -47.41 -7.83
N ALA A 569 10.95 -46.43 -6.98
CA ALA A 569 9.95 -45.72 -6.17
C ALA A 569 8.94 -44.96 -7.05
N LEU A 570 9.40 -44.38 -8.17
CA LEU A 570 8.54 -43.65 -9.10
C LEU A 570 7.61 -44.60 -9.88
N ARG A 571 8.10 -45.78 -10.28
CA ARG A 571 7.27 -46.83 -10.89
C ARG A 571 6.20 -47.34 -9.92
N GLN A 572 6.56 -47.57 -8.66
CA GLN A 572 5.59 -47.98 -7.65
C GLN A 572 4.51 -46.92 -7.43
N LEU A 573 4.87 -45.63 -7.44
CA LEU A 573 3.91 -44.53 -7.34
C LEU A 573 2.98 -44.53 -8.55
N ARG A 574 3.53 -44.58 -9.77
CA ARG A 574 2.75 -44.66 -11.02
C ARG A 574 1.78 -45.83 -11.01
N ASP A 575 2.26 -47.02 -10.68
CA ASP A 575 1.43 -48.23 -10.71
C ASP A 575 0.29 -48.13 -9.70
N LYS A 576 0.49 -47.50 -8.53
CA LYS A 576 -0.61 -47.22 -7.58
C LYS A 576 -1.61 -46.19 -8.11
N VAL A 577 -1.13 -45.12 -8.76
CA VAL A 577 -1.99 -44.08 -9.34
C VAL A 577 -2.88 -44.71 -10.43
N LEU A 578 -2.27 -45.39 -11.40
CA LEU A 578 -2.94 -45.88 -12.60
C LEU A 578 -3.71 -47.21 -12.43
N SER A 579 -3.50 -47.97 -11.35
CA SER A 579 -4.20 -49.25 -11.12
C SER A 579 -5.56 -49.12 -10.42
N SER A 580 -5.93 -47.92 -9.99
CA SER A 580 -7.15 -47.69 -9.18
C SER A 580 -8.34 -47.10 -9.97
N GLY A 581 -8.13 -46.71 -11.23
CA GLY A 581 -9.19 -46.38 -12.20
C GLY A 581 -9.53 -47.59 -13.06
#